data_AF-A0A2R4ZTL7-F1
#
_entry.id   AF-A0A2R4ZTL7-F1
#
_cell.length_a   1.000
_cell.length_b   1.000
_cell.length_c   1.000
_cell.angle_alpha   90.00
_cell.angle_beta   90.00
_cell.angle_gamma   90.00
#
_symmetry.space_group_name_H-M   'P 1'
#
loop_
_entity.id
_entity.type
_entity.pdbx_description
1 polymer ?
#
loop_
_entity_poly.entity_id
_entity_poly.type
_entity_poly.pdbx_seq_one_letter_code
_entity_poly.pdbx_strand_id
1 'polypeptide(L)'
;MIIIAIIAIGVGSYLAFTNLTAPPKPEKPKLVIWGRATFVPPQMYWIEQKVRKWAAENGVDVEITWIPVAEIGKKLIAAVEAGSPPDIVINGHPVMVIQWLYLLRRAS
;
A
#
# COMPACT_ATOMS: atom_id res chain seq x y z
N MET A 1 -27.27 -43.26 -25.20
CA MET A 1 -26.55 -41.98 -25.09
C MET A 1 -26.39 -41.56 -23.62
N ILE A 2 -25.62 -42.30 -22.79
CA ILE A 2 -25.38 -41.95 -21.37
C ILE A 2 -23.88 -42.02 -20.99
N ILE A 3 -23.01 -42.56 -21.86
CA ILE A 3 -21.57 -42.76 -21.55
C ILE A 3 -20.72 -41.51 -21.83
N ILE A 4 -21.16 -40.60 -22.72
CA ILE A 4 -20.39 -39.39 -23.09
C ILE A 4 -20.52 -38.27 -22.03
N ALA A 5 -21.56 -38.31 -21.18
CA ALA A 5 -21.80 -37.27 -20.18
C ALA A 5 -20.87 -37.34 -18.95
N ILE A 6 -20.21 -38.48 -18.70
CA ILE A 6 -19.38 -38.67 -17.50
C ILE A 6 -17.96 -38.10 -17.70
N ILE A 7 -17.46 -38.05 -18.95
CA ILE A 7 -16.10 -37.56 -19.24
C ILE A 7 -16.02 -36.02 -19.12
N ALA A 8 -17.12 -35.30 -19.35
CA ALA A 8 -17.16 -33.84 -19.23
C ALA A 8 -17.12 -33.34 -17.77
N ILE A 9 -17.52 -34.17 -16.80
CA ILE A 9 -17.55 -33.79 -15.38
C ILE A 9 -16.17 -34.00 -14.73
N GLY A 10 -15.38 -34.97 -15.20
CA GLY A 10 -14.05 -35.28 -14.66
C GLY A 10 -12.95 -34.29 -15.04
N VAL A 11 -13.04 -33.65 -16.21
CA VAL A 11 -12.01 -32.69 -16.66
C VAL A 11 -12.23 -31.30 -16.03
N GLY A 12 -13.48 -30.88 -15.84
CA GLY A 12 -13.82 -29.61 -15.19
C GLY A 12 -13.46 -29.57 -13.70
N SER A 13 -13.48 -30.73 -13.04
CA SER A 13 -13.10 -30.86 -11.63
C SER A 13 -11.58 -30.94 -11.44
N TYR A 14 -10.84 -31.61 -12.32
CA TYR A 14 -9.36 -31.66 -12.23
C TYR A 14 -8.69 -30.27 -12.37
N LEU A 15 -9.25 -29.39 -13.20
CA LEU A 15 -8.76 -28.00 -13.35
C LEU A 15 -9.18 -27.08 -12.18
N ALA A 16 -10.19 -27.46 -11.41
CA ALA A 16 -10.64 -26.70 -10.24
C ALA A 16 -9.80 -26.98 -8.98
N PHE A 17 -9.18 -28.17 -8.89
CA PHE A 17 -8.37 -28.55 -7.72
C PHE A 17 -6.91 -28.09 -7.78
N THR A 18 -6.36 -27.75 -8.95
CA THR A 18 -4.97 -27.29 -9.07
C THR A 18 -4.74 -25.84 -8.64
N ASN A 19 -5.81 -25.05 -8.49
CA ASN A 19 -5.73 -23.63 -8.08
C ASN A 19 -5.91 -23.39 -6.57
N LEU A 20 -6.08 -24.42 -5.75
CA LEU A 20 -6.45 -24.25 -4.33
C LEU A 20 -5.27 -24.06 -3.37
N THR A 21 -4.04 -24.22 -3.81
CA THR A 21 -2.87 -24.07 -2.91
C THR A 21 -1.67 -23.53 -3.64
N ALA A 22 -1.80 -22.35 -4.26
CA ALA A 22 -0.62 -21.49 -4.33
C ALA A 22 -0.21 -21.24 -2.87
N PRO A 23 1.03 -21.59 -2.45
CA PRO A 23 1.49 -21.20 -1.12
C PRO A 23 1.26 -19.70 -0.98
N PRO A 24 0.78 -19.20 0.19
CA PRO A 24 0.59 -17.78 0.38
C PRO A 24 1.89 -17.10 -0.02
N LYS A 25 1.86 -16.37 -1.14
CA LYS A 25 3.02 -15.62 -1.60
C LYS A 25 3.39 -14.76 -0.40
N PRO A 26 4.66 -14.76 0.05
CA PRO A 26 5.08 -13.94 1.18
C PRO A 26 4.53 -12.54 0.96
N GLU A 27 3.60 -12.13 1.82
CA GLU A 27 2.93 -10.85 1.66
C GLU A 27 4.01 -9.80 1.82
N LYS A 28 4.29 -9.10 0.73
CA LYS A 28 5.32 -8.07 0.73
C LYS A 28 4.90 -7.01 1.74
N PRO A 29 5.81 -6.53 2.59
CA PRO A 29 5.51 -5.40 3.45
C PRO A 29 4.98 -4.24 2.59
N LYS A 30 3.83 -3.68 2.97
CA LYS A 30 3.23 -2.54 2.28
C LYS A 30 3.62 -1.25 3.00
N LEU A 31 4.09 -0.26 2.25
CA LEU A 31 4.44 1.07 2.74
C LEU A 31 3.50 2.11 2.12
N VAL A 32 2.76 2.82 2.96
CA VAL A 32 1.82 3.89 2.58
C VAL A 32 2.47 5.25 2.83
N ILE A 33 2.71 5.99 1.76
CA ILE A 33 3.37 7.29 1.79
C ILE A 33 2.40 8.37 1.34
N TRP A 34 2.25 9.41 2.14
CA TRP A 34 1.48 10.60 1.80
C TRP A 34 2.42 11.77 1.55
N GLY A 35 2.42 12.29 0.33
CA GLY A 35 3.21 13.45 -0.03
C GLY A 35 2.36 14.70 -0.13
N ARG A 36 2.87 15.85 0.29
CA ARG A 36 2.28 17.14 -0.08
C ARG A 36 2.46 17.34 -1.58
N ALA A 37 1.35 17.46 -2.31
CA ALA A 37 1.36 17.82 -3.72
C ALA A 37 2.04 19.19 -3.88
N THR A 38 3.04 19.26 -4.76
CA THR A 38 3.76 20.50 -5.05
C THR A 38 3.37 21.02 -6.42
N PHE A 39 3.59 22.31 -6.67
CA PHE A 39 3.39 22.93 -7.98
C PHE A 39 4.48 22.54 -9.00
N VAL A 40 5.41 21.66 -8.62
CA VAL A 40 6.55 21.23 -9.44
C VAL A 40 6.42 19.73 -9.73
N PRO A 41 5.68 19.34 -10.78
CA PRO A 41 5.52 17.93 -11.16
C PRO A 41 6.84 17.15 -11.27
N PRO A 42 7.94 17.70 -11.85
CA PRO A 42 9.21 16.99 -11.93
C PRO A 42 9.77 16.51 -10.59
N GLN A 43 9.55 17.27 -9.52
CA GLN A 43 10.01 16.89 -8.18
C GLN A 43 9.24 15.67 -7.66
N MET A 44 7.92 15.63 -7.85
CA MET A 44 7.08 14.52 -7.42
C MET A 44 7.43 13.23 -8.18
N TYR A 45 7.60 13.32 -9.50
CA TYR A 45 8.03 12.19 -10.32
C TYR A 45 9.39 11.64 -9.89
N TRP A 46 10.35 12.52 -9.57
CA TRP A 46 11.66 12.10 -9.10
C TRP A 46 11.59 11.34 -7.77
N ILE A 47 10.78 11.82 -6.81
CA ILE A 47 10.56 11.14 -5.52
C ILE A 47 9.90 9.78 -5.75
N GLU A 48 8.85 9.72 -6.55
CA GLU A 48 8.18 8.46 -6.86
C GLU A 48 9.12 7.45 -7.49
N GLN A 49 9.93 7.86 -8.46
CA GLN A 49 10.89 6.98 -9.12
C GLN A 49 11.91 6.41 -8.12
N LYS A 50 12.43 7.24 -7.21
CA LYS A 50 13.38 6.81 -6.19
C LYS A 50 12.76 5.81 -5.22
N VAL A 51 11.57 6.12 -4.70
CA VAL A 51 10.86 5.26 -3.75
C VAL A 51 10.48 3.94 -4.40
N ARG A 52 9.93 3.96 -5.61
CA ARG A 52 9.54 2.73 -6.33
C ARG A 52 10.75 1.86 -6.69
N LYS A 53 11.89 2.48 -7.04
CA LYS A 53 13.13 1.75 -7.27
C LYS A 53 13.59 1.04 -6.00
N TRP A 54 13.67 1.75 -4.88
CA TRP A 54 14.02 1.16 -3.59
C TRP A 54 13.07 0.04 -3.19
N ALA A 55 11.76 0.23 -3.38
CA ALA A 55 10.74 -0.76 -3.07
C ALA A 55 10.92 -2.06 -3.87
N ALA A 56 11.21 -1.93 -5.17
CA ALA A 56 11.48 -3.08 -6.02
C ALA A 56 12.74 -3.84 -5.59
N GLU A 57 13.79 -3.14 -5.18
CA GLU A 57 15.04 -3.73 -4.69
C GLU A 57 14.87 -4.45 -3.33
N ASN A 58 13.93 -4.00 -2.51
CA ASN A 58 13.73 -4.52 -1.14
C ASN A 58 12.49 -5.43 -1.00
N GLY A 59 11.78 -5.72 -2.10
CA GLY A 59 10.58 -6.55 -2.06
C GLY A 59 9.42 -5.92 -1.27
N VAL A 60 9.34 -4.60 -1.22
CA VAL A 60 8.29 -3.83 -0.54
C VAL A 60 7.27 -3.35 -1.57
N ASP A 61 5.99 -3.38 -1.24
CA ASP A 61 4.95 -2.76 -2.06
C ASP A 61 4.70 -1.33 -1.56
N VAL A 62 4.65 -0.33 -2.46
CA VAL A 62 4.49 1.07 -2.06
C VAL A 62 3.25 1.70 -2.68
N GLU A 63 2.48 2.37 -1.84
CA GLU A 63 1.39 3.26 -2.23
C GLU A 63 1.78 4.71 -1.93
N ILE A 64 1.85 5.56 -2.96
CA ILE A 64 2.16 6.98 -2.81
C ILE A 64 0.93 7.79 -3.18
N THR A 65 0.46 8.65 -2.27
CA THR A 65 -0.65 9.57 -2.51
C THR A 65 -0.17 11.01 -2.38
N TRP A 66 -0.30 11.79 -3.44
CA TRP A 66 -0.05 13.24 -3.39
C TRP A 66 -1.32 13.98 -3.00
N ILE A 67 -1.28 14.69 -1.88
CA ILE A 67 -2.43 15.36 -1.29
C ILE A 67 -2.21 16.88 -1.34
N PRO A 68 -3.21 17.67 -1.80
CA PRO A 68 -3.14 19.12 -1.75
C PRO A 68 -2.82 19.63 -0.34
N VAL A 69 -2.07 20.73 -0.27
CA VAL A 69 -1.60 21.34 0.99
C VAL A 69 -2.74 21.66 1.95
N ALA A 70 -3.86 22.15 1.41
CA ALA A 70 -5.04 22.51 2.19
C ALA A 70 -5.72 21.29 2.86
N GLU A 71 -5.51 20.09 2.31
CA GLU A 71 -6.23 18.88 2.69
C GLU A 71 -5.38 17.91 3.53
N ILE A 72 -4.05 17.96 3.38
CA ILE A 72 -3.16 16.96 4.00
C ILE A 72 -3.26 16.95 5.53
N GLY A 73 -3.42 18.11 6.17
CA GLY A 73 -3.58 18.20 7.62
C GLY A 73 -4.88 17.56 8.11
N LYS A 74 -6.02 17.92 7.48
CA LYS A 74 -7.33 17.36 7.82
C LYS A 74 -7.37 15.85 7.62
N LYS A 75 -6.83 15.38 6.49
CA LYS A 75 -6.79 13.96 6.16
C LYS A 75 -5.90 13.17 7.12
N LEU A 76 -4.77 13.75 7.56
CA LEU A 76 -3.90 13.12 8.56
C LEU A 76 -4.59 12.99 9.92
N ILE A 77 -5.27 14.04 10.39
CA ILE A 77 -6.03 14.00 11.65
C ILE A 77 -7.08 12.89 11.60
N ALA A 78 -7.90 12.88 10.54
CA ALA A 78 -8.93 11.86 10.37
C ALA A 78 -8.36 10.43 10.32
N ALA A 79 -7.20 10.24 9.69
CA ALA A 79 -6.55 8.93 9.61
C ALA A 79 -5.97 8.48 10.96
N VAL A 80 -5.44 9.40 11.75
CA VAL A 80 -4.99 9.11 13.12
C VAL A 80 -6.17 8.74 14.00
N GLU A 81 -7.27 9.50 13.94
CA GLU A 81 -8.49 9.20 14.69
C GLU A 81 -9.12 7.86 14.30
N ALA A 82 -9.06 7.51 13.01
CA ALA A 82 -9.52 6.21 12.50
C ALA A 82 -8.56 5.04 12.79
N GLY A 83 -7.39 5.30 13.39
CA GLY A 83 -6.38 4.28 13.66
C GLY A 83 -5.66 3.74 12.40
N SER A 84 -5.72 4.48 11.29
CA SER A 84 -5.13 4.11 9.99
C SER A 84 -4.21 5.20 9.40
N PRO A 85 -3.23 5.74 10.16
CA PRO A 85 -2.32 6.75 9.63
C PRO A 85 -1.42 6.17 8.52
N PRO A 86 -0.94 7.00 7.58
CA PRO A 86 0.13 6.58 6.66
C PRO A 86 1.42 6.30 7.43
N ASP A 87 2.28 5.48 6.85
CA ASP A 87 3.59 5.17 7.44
C ASP A 87 4.55 6.37 7.38
N ILE A 88 4.50 7.14 6.28
CA ILE A 88 5.38 8.28 6.04
C ILE A 88 4.58 9.46 5.47
N VAL A 89 4.86 10.66 5.96
CA VAL A 89 4.39 11.91 5.35
C VAL A 89 5.58 12.74 4.84
N ILE A 90 5.60 13.03 3.54
CA ILE A 90 6.66 13.81 2.88
C ILE A 90 6.17 15.23 2.65
N ASN A 91 6.97 16.23 3.06
CA ASN A 91 6.66 17.66 2.90
C ASN A 91 5.33 18.11 3.54
N GLY A 92 4.74 17.32 4.44
CA GLY A 92 3.52 17.67 5.15
C GLY A 92 3.77 18.66 6.29
N HIS A 93 2.94 19.69 6.37
CA HIS A 93 2.85 20.50 7.59
C HIS A 93 1.86 19.83 8.56
N PRO A 94 2.13 19.83 9.88
CA PRO A 94 3.33 20.33 10.53
C PRO A 94 4.38 19.22 10.62
N VAL A 95 5.63 19.62 10.43
CA VAL A 95 6.87 18.86 10.63
C VAL A 95 7.06 18.37 12.08
N MET A 96 6.01 18.42 12.91
CA MET A 96 6.00 18.13 14.35
C MET A 96 5.00 17.05 14.80
N VAL A 97 3.87 16.80 14.10
CA VAL A 97 2.83 15.91 14.66
C VAL A 97 3.24 14.44 14.65
N ILE A 98 3.96 13.96 13.62
CA ILE A 98 4.42 12.57 13.58
C ILE A 98 5.62 12.33 14.51
N GLN A 99 6.52 13.31 14.65
CA GLN A 99 7.60 13.23 15.65
C GLN A 99 7.03 13.12 17.07
N TRP A 100 5.98 13.88 17.39
CA TRP A 100 5.32 13.85 18.70
C TRP A 100 4.56 12.55 18.99
N LEU A 101 3.80 12.02 18.01
CA LEU A 101 3.09 10.76 18.19
C LEU A 101 4.05 9.56 18.32
N TYR A 102 5.18 9.60 17.60
CA TYR A 102 6.24 8.60 17.71
C TYR A 102 6.97 8.66 19.07
N LEU A 103 7.14 9.86 19.66
CA LEU A 103 7.72 10.03 20.99
C LEU A 103 6.75 9.60 22.10
N LEU A 104 5.46 9.88 21.99
CA LEU A 104 4.45 9.45 22.95
C LEU A 104 4.32 7.92 23.01
N ARG A 105 4.37 7.24 21.85
CA ARG A 105 4.32 5.77 21.78
C ARG A 105 5.58 5.08 22.33
N ARG A 106 6.70 5.80 22.44
CA ARG A 106 7.96 5.27 23.02
C ARG A 106 8.12 5.57 24.51
N ALA A 107 7.28 6.46 25.05
CA ALA A 107 7.32 6.90 26.45
C ALA A 107 6.24 6.22 27.33
N SER A 108 5.40 5.37 26.73
CA SER A 108 4.44 4.47 27.38
C SER A 108 4.87 3.02 27.23
#